data_AF-A0A6C0CS96-F1
#
_entry.id   AF-A0A6C0CS96-F1
#
_cell.length_a   1.000
_cell.length_b   1.000
_cell.length_c   1.000
_cell.angle_alpha   90.00
_cell.angle_beta   90.00
_cell.angle_gamma   90.00
#
_symmetry.space_group_name_H-M   'P 1'
#
loop_
_entity.id
_entity.type
_entity.pdbx_description
1 polymer ?
#
loop_
_entity_poly.entity_id
_entity_poly.type
_entity_poly.pdbx_seq_one_letter_code
_entity_poly.pdbx_strand_id
1 'polypeptide(L)'
;MPANLAASLNTMLQREIADSQMRNEEARERIKVSLNPESIRIFEKSIAYREKRLVLLAELVEARKAKDDGEVEKKMQEMKTLYFTTFPA
;
A
#
# COMPACT_ATOMS: atom_id res chain seq x y z
N MET A 1 25.00 2.55 -15.17
CA MET A 1 24.46 1.25 -14.69
C MET A 1 23.18 1.44 -13.86
N PRO A 2 22.02 1.71 -14.50
CA PRO A 2 20.72 1.86 -13.81
C PRO A 2 20.01 0.53 -13.47
N ALA A 3 20.42 -0.59 -14.07
CA ALA A 3 19.79 -1.91 -13.86
C ALA A 3 19.85 -2.39 -12.40
N ASN A 4 20.93 -2.08 -11.67
CA ASN A 4 21.12 -2.51 -10.27
C ASN A 4 20.24 -1.74 -9.28
N LEU A 5 19.90 -0.47 -9.58
CA LEU A 5 19.04 0.34 -8.71
C LEU A 5 17.58 -0.10 -8.81
N ALA A 6 17.09 -0.33 -10.04
CA ALA A 6 15.74 -0.80 -10.28
C ALA A 6 15.47 -2.18 -9.63
N ALA A 7 16.43 -3.11 -9.74
CA ALA A 7 16.36 -4.40 -9.09
C ALA A 7 16.34 -4.27 -7.55
N SER A 8 17.21 -3.43 -6.99
CA SER A 8 17.26 -3.18 -5.53
C SER A 8 15.96 -2.61 -4.99
N LEU A 9 15.38 -1.62 -5.69
CA LEU A 9 14.09 -1.02 -5.32
C LEU A 9 12.95 -2.04 -5.39
N ASN A 10 12.96 -2.93 -6.39
CA ASN A 10 11.98 -4.00 -6.52
C ASN A 10 12.07 -4.99 -5.35
N THR A 11 13.28 -5.40 -4.97
CA THR A 11 13.50 -6.27 -3.80
C THR A 11 13.05 -5.61 -2.50
N MET A 12 13.35 -4.31 -2.31
CA MET A 12 12.88 -3.56 -1.14
C MET A 12 11.35 -3.48 -1.10
N LEU A 13 10.69 -3.26 -2.24
CA LEU A 13 9.24 -3.23 -2.32
C LEU A 13 8.61 -4.58 -1.96
N GLN A 14 9.14 -5.69 -2.50
CA GLN A 14 8.65 -7.04 -2.18
C GLN A 14 8.78 -7.35 -0.68
N ARG A 15 9.90 -6.95 -0.07
CA ARG A 15 10.09 -7.10 1.37
C ARG A 15 9.10 -6.26 2.18
N GLU A 16 8.90 -5.00 1.79
CA GLU A 16 7.94 -4.12 2.47
C GLU A 16 6.50 -4.61 2.35
N ILE A 17 6.14 -5.24 1.22
CA ILE A 17 4.84 -5.90 1.03
C ILE A 17 4.67 -7.04 2.05
N ALA A 18 5.64 -7.95 2.12
CA ALA A 18 5.60 -9.08 3.03
C ALA A 18 5.56 -8.63 4.50
N ASP A 19 6.44 -7.69 4.88
CA ASP A 19 6.51 -7.15 6.24
C ASP A 19 5.20 -6.42 6.62
N SER A 20 4.60 -5.69 5.69
CA SER A 20 3.31 -5.03 5.93
C SER A 20 2.14 -5.99 6.05
N GLN A 21 2.10 -7.06 5.25
CA GLN A 21 1.07 -8.10 5.37
C GLN A 21 1.12 -8.75 6.76
N MET A 22 2.31 -9.13 7.21
CA MET A 22 2.51 -9.71 8.55
C MET A 22 2.07 -8.74 9.66
N ARG A 23 2.50 -7.48 9.60
CA ARG A 23 2.09 -6.46 10.59
C ARG A 23 0.57 -6.20 10.59
N ASN A 24 -0.06 -6.23 9.41
CA ASN A 24 -1.51 -6.05 9.30
C ASN A 24 -2.27 -7.24 9.90
N GLU A 25 -1.79 -8.46 9.68
CA GLU A 25 -2.39 -9.67 10.26
C GLU A 25 -2.27 -9.69 11.78
N GLU A 26 -1.08 -9.38 12.32
CA GLU A 26 -0.88 -9.19 13.76
C GLU A 26 -1.79 -8.09 14.34
N ALA A 27 -1.94 -6.97 13.62
CA ALA A 27 -2.81 -5.88 14.04
C ALA A 27 -4.28 -6.32 14.10
N ARG A 28 -4.77 -7.05 13.09
CA ARG A 28 -6.14 -7.59 13.06
C ARG A 28 -6.41 -8.48 14.27
N GLU A 29 -5.49 -9.38 14.62
CA GLU A 29 -5.63 -10.23 15.80
C GLU A 29 -5.70 -9.42 17.11
N ARG A 30 -4.89 -8.38 17.26
CA ARG A 30 -4.92 -7.51 18.45
C ARG A 30 -6.20 -6.68 18.55
N ILE A 31 -6.77 -6.27 17.42
CA ILE A 31 -7.98 -5.45 17.37
C ILE A 31 -9.23 -6.25 17.71
N LYS A 32 -9.28 -7.55 17.39
CA LYS A 32 -10.39 -8.44 17.79
C LYS A 32 -10.62 -8.46 19.30
N VAL A 33 -9.61 -8.10 20.10
CA VAL A 33 -9.67 -8.06 21.56
C VAL A 33 -10.10 -6.68 22.11
N SER A 34 -10.22 -5.67 21.25
CA SER A 34 -10.69 -4.32 21.63
C SER A 34 -12.21 -4.29 21.78
N LEU A 35 -12.72 -3.57 22.78
CA LEU A 35 -14.15 -3.38 23.01
C LEU A 35 -14.69 -2.06 22.44
N ASN A 36 -13.83 -1.19 21.87
CA ASN A 36 -14.26 0.09 21.28
C ASN A 36 -14.50 -0.06 19.77
N PRO A 37 -15.77 -0.03 19.31
CA PRO A 37 -16.11 -0.22 17.89
C PRO A 37 -15.51 0.84 16.96
N GLU A 38 -15.39 2.09 17.44
CA GLU A 38 -14.86 3.17 16.62
C GLU A 38 -13.36 3.02 16.41
N SER A 39 -12.63 2.59 17.44
CA SER A 39 -11.21 2.26 17.31
C SER A 39 -11.00 1.10 16.34
N ILE A 40 -11.79 0.03 16.42
CA ILE A 40 -11.75 -1.09 15.47
C ILE A 40 -11.95 -0.57 14.04
N ARG A 41 -12.98 0.23 13.81
CA ARG A 41 -13.32 0.80 12.50
C ARG A 41 -12.20 1.65 11.90
N ILE A 42 -11.59 2.53 12.69
CA ILE A 42 -10.47 3.39 12.23
C ILE A 42 -9.24 2.55 11.89
N PHE A 43 -8.96 1.52 12.69
CA PHE A 43 -7.85 0.63 12.42
C PHE A 43 -8.05 -0.21 11.15
N GLU A 44 -9.24 -0.78 10.95
CA GLU A 44 -9.57 -1.51 9.72
C GLU A 44 -9.40 -0.64 8.48
N LYS A 45 -9.86 0.62 8.53
CA LYS A 45 -9.60 1.60 7.47
C LYS A 45 -8.11 1.85 7.24
N SER A 46 -7.32 1.92 8.31
CA SER A 46 -5.87 2.11 8.24
C SER A 46 -5.16 0.91 7.60
N ILE A 47 -5.62 -0.31 7.89
CA ILE A 47 -5.11 -1.53 7.26
C ILE A 47 -5.47 -1.54 5.77
N ALA A 48 -6.74 -1.28 5.43
CA ALA A 48 -7.20 -1.21 4.05
C ALA A 48 -6.45 -0.14 3.23
N TYR A 49 -6.17 1.01 3.83
CA TYR A 49 -5.34 2.05 3.22
C TYR A 49 -3.93 1.54 2.87
N ARG A 50 -3.26 0.90 3.83
CA ARG A 50 -1.89 0.38 3.64
C ARG A 50 -1.85 -0.70 2.56
N GLU A 51 -2.79 -1.63 2.56
CA GLU A 51 -2.89 -2.71 1.57
C GLU A 51 -3.06 -2.14 0.16
N LYS A 52 -4.03 -1.23 -0.03
CA LYS A 52 -4.26 -0.58 -1.32
C LYS A 52 -3.05 0.23 -1.79
N ARG A 53 -2.38 0.94 -0.88
CA ARG A 53 -1.17 1.72 -1.20
C ARG A 53 -0.04 0.83 -1.72
N LEU A 54 0.15 -0.34 -1.13
CA LEU A 54 1.20 -1.28 -1.56
C LEU A 54 0.91 -1.87 -2.93
N VAL A 55 -0.36 -2.22 -3.20
CA VAL A 55 -0.79 -2.67 -4.53
C VAL A 55 -0.53 -1.59 -5.58
N LEU A 56 -0.94 -0.34 -5.32
CA LEU A 56 -0.68 0.77 -6.23
C LEU A 56 0.81 1.02 -6.48
N LEU A 57 1.66 0.84 -5.46
CA LEU A 57 3.11 0.94 -5.62
C LEU A 57 3.67 -0.16 -6.52
N ALA A 58 3.20 -1.40 -6.36
CA ALA A 58 3.59 -2.51 -7.22
C ALA A 58 3.17 -2.27 -8.68
N GLU A 59 1.91 -1.88 -8.89
CA GLU A 59 1.38 -1.55 -10.22
C GLU A 59 2.15 -0.39 -10.88
N LEU A 60 2.51 0.64 -10.12
CA LEU A 60 3.31 1.77 -10.62
C LEU A 60 4.72 1.34 -11.05
N VAL A 61 5.33 0.42 -10.30
CA VAL A 61 6.64 -0.14 -10.68
C VAL A 61 6.54 -0.93 -11.97
N GLU A 62 5.50 -1.76 -12.14
CA GLU A 62 5.27 -2.50 -13.38
C GLU A 62 4.98 -1.57 -14.58
N ALA A 63 4.15 -0.53 -14.39
CA ALA A 63 3.90 0.47 -15.42
C ALA A 63 5.20 1.19 -15.85
N ARG A 64 6.08 1.54 -14.90
CA ARG A 64 7.41 2.10 -15.22
C ARG A 64 8.32 1.13 -15.97
N LYS A 65 8.28 -0.17 -15.64
CA LYS A 65 9.05 -1.20 -16.39
C LYS A 65 8.52 -1.33 -17.83
N ALA A 66 7.21 -1.24 -18.01
CA ALA A 66 6.54 -1.27 -19.31
C ALA A 66 6.71 0.03 -20.12
N LYS A 67 7.22 1.12 -19.51
CA LYS A 67 7.30 2.46 -20.08
C LYS A 67 5.92 3.01 -20.49
N ASP A 68 4.88 2.65 -19.74
CA ASP A 68 3.53 3.15 -19.93
C ASP A 68 3.32 4.41 -19.07
N ASP A 69 3.68 5.56 -19.63
CA ASP A 69 3.58 6.84 -18.92
C ASP A 69 2.13 7.22 -18.55
N GLY A 70 1.14 6.74 -19.32
CA GLY A 70 -0.28 6.99 -19.06
C GLY A 70 -0.77 6.23 -17.82
N GLU A 71 -0.42 4.95 -17.70
CA GLU A 71 -0.75 4.18 -16.50
C GLU A 71 0.05 4.67 -15.28
N VAL A 72 1.30 5.12 -15.46
CA VAL A 72 2.07 5.76 -14.38
C VAL A 72 1.37 7.01 -13.83
N GLU A 73 0.90 7.90 -14.69
CA GLU A 73 0.19 9.12 -14.27
C GLU A 73 -1.11 8.79 -13.53
N LYS A 74 -1.90 7.85 -14.07
CA LYS A 74 -3.13 7.37 -13.45
C LYS A 74 -2.87 6.78 -12.06
N LYS A 75 -1.88 5.90 -11.91
CA LYS A 75 -1.53 5.28 -10.62
C LYS A 75 -0.99 6.30 -9.62
N MET A 76 -0.24 7.30 -10.07
CA MET A 76 0.18 8.42 -9.23
C MET A 76 -1.02 9.24 -8.72
N GLN A 77 -2.05 9.45 -9.55
CA GLN A 77 -3.26 10.16 -9.15
C GLN A 77 -4.09 9.32 -8.17
N GLU A 78 -4.27 8.03 -8.42
CA GLU A 78 -4.91 7.09 -7.50
C GLU A 78 -4.22 7.13 -6.12
N MET A 79 -2.88 7.11 -6.08
CA MET A 79 -2.10 7.21 -4.85
C MET A 79 -2.36 8.51 -4.07
N LYS A 80 -2.45 9.66 -4.76
CA LYS A 80 -2.73 10.96 -4.13
C LYS A 80 -4.13 11.01 -3.50
N THR A 81 -5.10 10.39 -4.15
CA THR A 81 -6.50 10.38 -3.69
C THR A 81 -6.79 9.31 -2.64
N LEU A 82 -5.93 8.29 -2.52
CA LEU A 82 -6.17 7.13 -1.66
C LEU A 82 -6.43 7.48 -0.19
N TYR A 83 -5.72 8.48 0.36
CA TYR A 83 -5.91 8.86 1.76
C TYR A 83 -7.30 9.45 1.98
N PHE A 84 -7.71 10.41 1.16
CA PHE A 84 -8.99 11.10 1.28
C PHE A 84 -10.19 10.20 1.00
N THR A 85 -10.02 9.22 0.11
CA THR A 85 -11.07 8.22 -0.14
C THR A 85 -11.20 7.19 0.98
N THR A 86 -10.12 6.93 1.73
CA THR A 86 -10.14 5.99 2.86
C THR A 86 -10.58 6.66 4.17
N PHE A 87 -10.26 7.94 4.33
CA PHE A 87 -10.60 8.76 5.50
C PHE A 87 -11.36 10.03 5.07
N PRO A 88 -12.65 9.90 4.68
CA PRO A 88 -13.49 11.07 4.43
C PRO A 88 -13.72 11.86 5.72
N ALA A 89 -13.80 13.18 5.58
CA ALA A 89 -14.11 14.12 6.67
C ALA A 89 -15.55 13.96 7.18
#